data_AF-A0A4Y2EGR2-F1
#
_entry.id   AF-A0A4Y2EGR2-F1
#
_cell.length_a   1.000
_cell.length_b   1.000
_cell.length_c   1.000
_cell.angle_alpha   90.00
_cell.angle_beta   90.00
_cell.angle_gamma   90.00
#
_symmetry.space_group_name_H-M   'P 1'
#
loop_
_entity.id
_entity.type
_entity.pdbx_description
1 polymer ?
#
loop_
_entity_poly.entity_id
_entity_poly.type
_entity_poly.pdbx_seq_one_letter_code
_entity_poly.pdbx_strand_id
1 'polypeptide(L)'
;MIALFRAGYRLAFDPNISQEYFVSLLFSAICSFLLQMIIMIPACLANEEAKHVAQILPDWIPKHESDLKLEFEKEFRQQKFLSSWNIYFFDRSLVITSIGTLLTYGILLGTVGK
;
A
#
# COMPACT_ATOMS: atom_id res chain seq x y z
N MET A 1 7.82 -1.41 -4.84
CA MET A 1 7.56 -2.14 -6.10
C MET A 1 8.67 -2.03 -7.16
N ILE A 2 9.13 -0.84 -7.57
CA ILE A 2 10.15 -0.73 -8.64
C ILE A 2 11.44 -1.50 -8.31
N ALA A 3 11.97 -1.34 -7.09
CA ALA A 3 13.17 -2.06 -6.64
C ALA A 3 12.97 -3.59 -6.68
N LEU A 4 11.78 -4.04 -6.31
CA LEU A 4 11.41 -5.45 -6.23
C LEU A 4 11.28 -6.08 -7.62
N PHE A 5 10.68 -5.35 -8.57
CA PHE A 5 10.61 -5.76 -9.97
C PHE A 5 12.00 -5.78 -10.62
N ARG A 6 12.83 -4.77 -10.36
CA ARG A 6 14.21 -4.73 -10.83
C ARG A 6 15.04 -5.90 -10.28
N ALA A 7 14.84 -6.25 -9.01
CA ALA A 7 15.49 -7.39 -8.40
C ALA A 7 15.03 -8.71 -9.04
N GLY A 8 13.71 -8.92 -9.15
CA GLY A 8 13.14 -10.10 -9.78
C GLY A 8 13.59 -10.28 -11.24
N TYR A 9 13.65 -9.19 -12.02
CA TYR A 9 14.14 -9.23 -13.39
C TYR A 9 15.61 -9.66 -13.47
N ARG A 10 16.49 -9.10 -12.64
CA ARG A 10 17.91 -9.51 -12.60
C ARG A 10 18.07 -10.97 -12.19
N LEU A 11 17.30 -11.45 -11.21
CA LEU A 11 17.34 -12.85 -10.79
C LEU A 11 16.92 -13.81 -11.91
N ALA A 12 15.95 -13.41 -12.75
CA ALA A 12 15.42 -14.26 -13.80
C ALA A 12 16.30 -14.29 -15.07
N PHE A 13 16.98 -13.19 -15.39
CA PHE A 13 17.58 -13.00 -16.72
C PHE A 13 19.09 -12.77 -16.73
N ASP A 14 19.75 -12.58 -15.59
CA ASP A 14 21.20 -12.35 -15.55
C ASP A 14 21.96 -13.71 -15.54
N PRO A 15 22.66 -14.07 -16.63
CA PRO A 15 23.30 -15.38 -16.76
C PRO A 15 24.58 -15.52 -15.92
N ASN A 16 25.18 -14.42 -15.47
CA ASN A 16 26.48 -14.40 -14.79
C ASN A 16 26.38 -13.86 -13.36
N ILE A 17 25.34 -14.27 -12.64
CA ILE A 17 25.15 -13.91 -11.24
C ILE A 17 26.06 -14.73 -10.34
N SER A 18 26.89 -14.06 -9.53
CA SER A 18 27.63 -14.70 -8.45
C SER A 18 26.68 -15.09 -7.31
N GLN A 19 27.00 -16.15 -6.58
CA GLN A 19 26.17 -16.64 -5.48
C GLN A 19 25.96 -15.58 -4.38
N GLU A 20 27.00 -14.81 -4.04
CA GLU A 20 26.90 -13.72 -3.06
C GLU A 20 25.94 -12.62 -3.54
N TYR A 21 26.03 -12.27 -4.83
CA TYR A 21 25.17 -11.26 -5.42
C TYR A 21 23.71 -11.73 -5.49
N PHE A 22 23.48 -13.01 -5.80
CA PHE A 22 22.15 -13.63 -5.76
C PHE A 22 21.49 -13.48 -4.38
N VAL A 23 22.21 -13.87 -3.32
CA VAL A 23 21.72 -13.78 -1.94
C VAL A 23 21.44 -12.34 -1.55
N SER A 24 22.34 -11.41 -1.90
CA SER A 24 22.16 -9.98 -1.67
C SER A 24 20.89 -9.45 -2.35
N LEU A 25 20.63 -9.88 -3.59
CA LEU A 25 19.47 -9.44 -4.35
C LEU A 25 18.15 -9.98 -3.78
N LEU A 26 18.13 -11.25 -3.35
CA LEU A 26 16.99 -11.85 -2.67
C LEU A 26 16.69 -11.11 -1.36
N PHE A 27 17.71 -10.85 -0.55
CA PHE A 27 17.54 -10.12 0.71
C PHE A 27 17.02 -8.70 0.45
N SER A 28 17.58 -8.00 -0.54
CA SER A 28 17.11 -6.68 -0.96
C SER A 28 15.65 -6.69 -1.41
N ALA A 29 15.22 -7.71 -2.17
CA ALA A 29 13.85 -7.86 -2.61
C ALA A 29 12.89 -8.08 -1.43
N ILE A 30 13.25 -8.97 -0.49
CA ILE A 30 12.47 -9.25 0.72
C ILE A 30 12.36 -7.99 1.59
N CYS A 31 13.47 -7.31 1.88
CA CYS A 31 13.46 -6.08 2.67
C CYS A 31 12.61 -4.99 2.01
N SER A 32 12.72 -4.83 0.69
CA SER A 32 11.91 -3.86 -0.05
C SER A 32 10.42 -4.18 0.02
N PHE A 33 10.06 -5.47 0.00
CA PHE A 33 8.68 -5.92 0.17
C PHE A 33 8.17 -5.61 1.56
N LEU A 34 8.92 -6.01 2.59
CA LEU A 34 8.55 -5.83 3.99
C LEU A 34 8.40 -4.35 4.33
N LEU A 35 9.33 -3.50 3.88
CA LEU A 35 9.23 -2.06 4.07
C LEU A 35 7.97 -1.49 3.44
N GLN A 36 7.62 -1.94 2.23
CA GLN A 36 6.38 -1.51 1.60
C GLN A 36 5.15 -1.94 2.41
N MET A 37 5.11 -3.20 2.86
CA MET A 37 3.98 -3.71 3.65
C MET A 37 3.85 -3.02 5.00
N ILE A 38 4.97 -2.70 5.66
CA ILE A 38 4.98 -2.01 6.96
C ILE A 38 4.44 -0.58 6.86
N ILE A 39 4.53 0.05 5.68
CA ILE A 39 3.95 1.37 5.44
C ILE A 39 2.47 1.23 5.06
N MET A 40 2.16 0.32 4.14
CA MET A 40 0.81 0.20 3.59
C MET A 40 -0.21 -0.34 4.59
N ILE A 41 0.14 -1.36 5.39
CA ILE A 41 -0.81 -2.00 6.31
C ILE A 41 -1.29 -1.02 7.40
N PRO A 42 -0.42 -0.33 8.15
CA PRO A 42 -0.87 0.61 9.18
C PRO A 42 -1.58 1.81 8.58
N ALA A 43 -1.12 2.31 7.43
CA ALA A 43 -1.78 3.43 6.76
C ALA A 43 -3.19 3.07 6.29
N CYS A 44 -3.36 1.84 5.76
CA CYS A 44 -4.68 1.30 5.41
C CYS A 44 -5.59 1.20 6.64
N LEU A 45 -5.09 0.65 7.74
CA LEU A 45 -5.88 0.50 8.97
C LEU A 45 -6.27 1.87 9.55
N ALA A 46 -5.34 2.82 9.60
CA ALA A 46 -5.62 4.17 10.06
C ALA A 46 -6.68 4.87 9.19
N ASN A 47 -6.62 4.69 7.87
CA ASN A 47 -7.63 5.22 6.96
C ASN A 47 -9.02 4.60 7.19
N GLU A 48 -9.09 3.30 7.44
CA GLU A 48 -10.35 2.60 7.72
C GLU A 48 -10.97 3.06 9.04
N GLU A 49 -10.18 3.15 10.10
CA GLU A 49 -10.66 3.64 11.40
C GLU A 49 -11.08 5.11 11.32
N ALA A 50 -10.31 5.96 10.62
CA ALA A 50 -10.70 7.34 10.41
C ALA A 50 -12.04 7.44 9.67
N LYS A 51 -12.27 6.60 8.65
CA LYS A 51 -13.54 6.54 7.91
C LYS A 51 -14.68 6.03 8.80
N HIS A 52 -14.42 5.05 9.66
CA HIS A 52 -15.41 4.51 10.58
C HIS A 52 -15.83 5.54 11.63
N VAL A 53 -14.86 6.23 12.24
CA VAL A 53 -15.13 7.34 13.18
C VAL A 53 -15.90 8.46 12.49
N ALA A 54 -15.53 8.82 11.25
CA ALA A 54 -16.24 9.83 10.47
C ALA A 54 -17.74 9.53 10.31
N GLN A 55 -18.10 8.24 10.21
CA GLN A 55 -19.46 7.80 9.99
C GLN A 55 -20.27 7.78 11.29
N ILE A 56 -19.66 7.39 12.41
CA ILE A 56 -20.36 7.21 13.70
C ILE A 56 -20.45 8.52 14.49
N LEU A 57 -19.41 9.35 14.47
CA LEU A 57 -19.36 10.53 15.32
C LEU A 57 -20.53 11.52 15.09
N PRO A 58 -20.99 11.78 13.86
CA PRO A 58 -22.14 12.65 13.60
C PRO A 58 -23.46 12.19 14.22
N ASP A 59 -23.59 10.90 14.54
CA ASP A 59 -24.75 10.31 15.19
C ASP A 59 -24.67 10.41 16.72
N TRP A 60 -23.48 10.60 17.27
CA TRP A 60 -23.25 10.83 18.69
C TRP A 60 -23.38 12.30 19.09
N ILE A 61 -23.28 13.23 18.13
CA ILE A 61 -23.43 14.66 18.41
C ILE A 61 -24.90 14.97 18.76
N PRO A 62 -25.18 15.50 19.96
CA PRO A 62 -26.54 15.82 20.38
C PRO A 62 -27.17 16.88 19.48
N LYS A 63 -28.44 16.69 19.10
CA LYS A 63 -29.15 17.49 18.07
C LYS A 63 -29.17 19.00 18.31
N HIS A 64 -28.98 19.45 19.55
CA HIS A 64 -28.91 20.88 19.90
C HIS A 64 -27.60 21.56 19.49
N GLU A 65 -26.58 20.78 19.10
CA GLU A 65 -25.26 21.25 18.67
C GLU A 65 -25.13 21.11 17.15
N SER A 66 -26.09 21.69 16.41
CA SER A 66 -26.11 21.62 14.95
C SER A 66 -24.88 22.24 14.29
N ASP A 67 -24.32 23.30 14.90
CA ASP A 67 -23.14 24.00 14.40
C ASP A 67 -21.89 23.10 14.49
N LEU A 68 -21.75 22.37 15.59
CA LEU A 68 -20.68 21.40 15.82
C LEU A 68 -20.75 20.24 14.83
N LYS A 69 -21.96 19.76 14.52
CA LYS A 69 -22.19 18.75 13.47
C LYS A 69 -21.79 19.27 12.08
N LEU A 70 -22.10 20.52 11.77
CA LEU A 70 -21.82 21.15 10.47
C LEU A 70 -20.31 21.41 10.28
N GLU A 71 -19.63 21.83 11.33
CA GLU A 71 -18.17 22.01 11.34
C GLU A 71 -17.44 20.66 11.22
N PHE A 72 -17.95 19.63 11.90
CA PHE A 72 -17.44 18.27 11.78
C PHE A 72 -17.61 17.70 10.37
N GLU A 73 -18.79 17.86 9.76
CA GLU A 73 -19.01 17.47 8.36
C GLU A 73 -18.09 18.21 7.39
N LYS A 74 -17.78 19.49 7.63
CA LYS A 74 -16.83 20.26 6.81
C LYS A 74 -15.42 19.71 6.89
N GLU A 75 -14.91 19.45 8.09
CA GLU A 75 -13.56 18.89 8.28
C GLU A 75 -13.45 17.46 7.74
N PHE A 76 -14.45 16.61 7.99
CA PHE A 76 -14.44 15.23 7.49
C PHE A 76 -14.74 15.10 5.99
N ARG A 77 -15.48 16.04 5.38
CA ARG A 77 -15.61 16.13 3.92
C ARG A 77 -14.26 16.34 3.23
N GLN A 78 -13.29 16.96 3.90
CA GLN A 78 -11.95 17.12 3.34
C GLN A 78 -11.16 15.81 3.32
N GLN A 79 -11.68 14.71 3.91
CA GLN A 79 -11.19 13.34 3.74
C GLN A 79 -9.65 13.24 3.71
N LYS A 80 -9.01 13.70 4.80
CA LYS A 80 -7.56 13.63 4.98
C LYS A 80 -7.14 12.18 5.21
N PHE A 81 -7.10 11.40 4.13
CA PHE A 81 -6.59 10.04 4.13
C PHE A 81 -5.09 10.04 3.90
N LEU A 82 -4.40 9.09 4.52
CA LEU A 82 -3.03 8.78 4.18
C LEU A 82 -3.01 8.31 2.72
N SER A 83 -2.23 9.01 1.92
CA SER A 83 -2.06 8.75 0.50
C SER A 83 -0.57 8.74 0.15
N SER A 84 -0.23 7.98 -0.89
CA SER A 84 1.05 8.12 -1.57
C SER A 84 0.89 9.19 -2.64
N TRP A 85 1.51 10.35 -2.42
CA TRP A 85 1.56 11.46 -3.38
C TRP A 85 0.18 11.97 -3.86
N ASN A 86 -0.90 11.77 -3.11
CA ASN A 86 -2.30 11.98 -3.55
C ASN A 86 -2.75 11.18 -4.78
N ILE A 87 -1.91 10.28 -5.29
CA ILE A 87 -2.25 9.43 -6.46
C ILE A 87 -2.94 8.15 -5.99
N TYR A 88 -2.48 7.60 -4.86
CA TYR A 88 -3.01 6.36 -4.31
C TYR A 88 -3.39 6.53 -2.84
N PHE A 89 -4.64 6.25 -2.51
CA PHE A 89 -5.06 6.10 -1.12
C PHE A 89 -4.63 4.75 -0.58
N PHE A 90 -4.16 4.70 0.67
CA PHE A 90 -3.90 3.40 1.31
C PHE A 90 -5.22 2.75 1.69
N ASP A 91 -5.64 1.77 0.89
CA ASP A 91 -6.79 0.92 1.13
C ASP A 91 -6.41 -0.57 0.99
N ARG A 92 -7.33 -1.47 1.37
CA ARG A 92 -7.11 -2.93 1.22
C ARG A 92 -6.85 -3.29 -0.24
N SER A 93 -7.53 -2.62 -1.17
CA SER A 93 -7.39 -2.85 -2.60
C SER A 93 -5.95 -2.62 -3.06
N LEU A 94 -5.29 -1.56 -2.58
CA LEU A 94 -3.91 -1.25 -2.92
C LEU A 94 -2.95 -2.32 -2.40
N VAL A 95 -3.15 -2.80 -1.16
CA VAL A 95 -2.36 -3.91 -0.58
C VAL A 95 -2.52 -5.17 -1.42
N ILE A 96 -3.75 -5.57 -1.72
CA ILE A 96 -4.06 -6.75 -2.53
C ILE A 96 -3.47 -6.61 -3.94
N THR A 97 -3.63 -5.44 -4.56
CA THR A 97 -3.05 -5.13 -5.88
C THR A 97 -1.53 -5.22 -5.85
N SER A 98 -0.89 -4.81 -4.76
CA SER A 98 0.57 -4.91 -4.60
C SER A 98 1.05 -6.37 -4.62
N ILE A 99 0.29 -7.28 -4.02
CA ILE A 99 0.60 -8.72 -4.01
C ILE A 99 0.26 -9.33 -5.37
N GLY A 100 -0.90 -8.98 -5.93
CA GLY A 100 -1.35 -9.46 -7.24
C GLY A 100 -0.42 -9.05 -8.37
N THR A 101 0.12 -7.83 -8.33
CA THR A 101 1.12 -7.36 -9.30
C THR A 101 2.41 -8.17 -9.17
N LEU A 102 2.89 -8.46 -7.96
CA LEU A 102 4.05 -9.32 -7.75
C LEU A 102 3.84 -10.72 -8.35
N LEU A 103 2.69 -11.34 -8.09
CA LEU A 103 2.35 -12.65 -8.63
C LEU A 103 2.27 -12.62 -10.17
N THR A 104 1.54 -11.64 -10.72
CA THR A 104 1.34 -11.49 -12.17
C THR A 104 2.66 -11.30 -12.89
N TYR A 105 3.51 -10.41 -12.37
CA TYR A 105 4.83 -10.19 -12.93
C TYR A 105 5.76 -11.40 -12.74
N GLY A 106 5.67 -12.12 -11.62
CA GLY A 106 6.38 -13.37 -11.43
C GLY A 106 6.02 -14.42 -12.49
N ILE A 107 4.73 -14.58 -12.79
CA ILE A 107 4.24 -15.46 -13.87
C ILE A 107 4.76 -15.00 -15.22
N LEU A 108 4.67 -13.70 -15.53
CA LEU A 108 5.17 -13.16 -16.80
C LEU A 108 6.69 -13.41 -16.96
N LEU A 109 7.49 -13.15 -15.93
CA LEU A 109 8.94 -13.38 -15.99
C LEU A 109 9.24 -14.89 -16.17
N GLY A 110 8.52 -15.77 -15.47
CA GLY A 110 8.71 -17.23 -15.58
C GLY A 110 8.22 -17.83 -16.89
N THR A 111 7.33 -17.15 -17.62
CA THR A 111 6.76 -17.63 -18.89
C THR A 111 7.45 -17.04 -20.12
N VAL A 112 7.86 -15.77 -20.06
CA VAL A 112 8.50 -15.06 -21.18
C VAL A 112 10.01 -15.33 -21.26
N GLY A 113 10.66 -15.78 -20.17
CA GLY A 113 12.09 -16.07 -20.15
C GLY A 113 12.54 -17.39 -20.75
N LYS A 114 11.72 -18.01 -21.61
CA LYS A 114 12.05 -19.21 -22.38
C LYS A 114 12.19 -18.90 -23.86
#